data_AF-A0A1T4N7J5-F1
#
_entry.id   AF-A0A1T4N7J5-F1
#
_cell.length_a   1.000
_cell.length_b   1.000
_cell.length_c   1.000
_cell.angle_alpha   90.00
_cell.angle_beta   90.00
_cell.angle_gamma   90.00
#
_symmetry.space_group_name_H-M   'P 1'
#
loop_
_entity.id
_entity.type
_entity.pdbx_description
1 polymer ?
#
loop_
_entity_poly.entity_id
_entity_poly.type
_entity_poly.pdbx_seq_one_letter_code
_entity_poly.pdbx_strand_id
1 'polypeptide(L)'
;MGRLLRENPEKTIRGLLIEFERDRREPDRWESYCLICALGYMVGGDDEAAVQQVALARLPHELRPPARFKLIPATHRALSTSDFCIALDELTQDDAPRRRRARRTSPRH
;
A
#
# COMPACT_ATOMS: atom_id res chain seq x y z
N MET A 1 -20.12 -18.23 1.97
CA MET A 1 -19.51 -16.91 2.23
C MET A 1 -18.62 -16.56 1.05
N GLY A 2 -18.95 -15.46 0.37
CA GLY A 2 -18.37 -15.11 -0.93
C GLY A 2 -16.86 -14.92 -0.85
N ARG A 3 -16.13 -15.54 -1.78
CA ARG A 3 -14.75 -15.14 -2.10
C ARG A 3 -14.83 -13.70 -2.60
N LEU A 4 -14.65 -12.73 -1.70
CA LEU A 4 -14.25 -11.39 -2.12
C LEU A 4 -13.01 -11.60 -2.99
N LEU A 5 -13.11 -11.20 -4.26
CA LEU A 5 -11.95 -11.09 -5.14
C LEU A 5 -10.97 -10.20 -4.38
N ARG A 6 -9.96 -10.79 -3.74
CA ARG A 6 -8.94 -10.03 -3.02
C ARG A 6 -8.34 -9.08 -4.04
N GLU A 7 -8.60 -7.79 -3.87
CA GLU A 7 -7.98 -6.77 -4.69
C GLU A 7 -6.47 -6.90 -4.50
N ASN A 8 -5.73 -6.82 -5.61
CA ASN A 8 -4.28 -6.91 -5.52
C ASN A 8 -3.77 -5.58 -4.91
N PRO A 9 -3.20 -5.59 -3.69
CA PRO A 9 -2.78 -4.38 -3.01
C PRO A 9 -1.71 -3.61 -3.80
N GLU A 10 -0.83 -4.30 -4.53
CA GLU A 10 0.14 -3.67 -5.43
C GLU A 10 -0.57 -2.81 -6.48
N LYS A 11 -1.57 -3.38 -7.14
CA LYS A 11 -2.32 -2.67 -8.19
C LYS A 11 -3.07 -1.48 -7.61
N THR A 12 -3.65 -1.63 -6.43
CA THR A 12 -4.38 -0.58 -5.74
C THR A 12 -3.47 0.58 -5.32
N ILE A 13 -2.27 0.28 -4.80
CA ILE A 13 -1.25 1.30 -4.50
C ILE A 13 -0.78 2.00 -5.78
N ARG A 14 -0.41 1.26 -6.84
CA ARG A 14 0.01 1.86 -8.12
C ARG A 14 -1.07 2.78 -8.71
N GLY A 15 -2.34 2.37 -8.63
CA GLY A 15 -3.46 3.19 -9.08
C GLY A 15 -3.53 4.54 -8.36
N LEU A 16 -3.33 4.56 -7.05
CA LEU A 16 -3.29 5.81 -6.28
C LEU A 16 -2.07 6.68 -6.63
N LEU A 17 -0.89 6.08 -6.83
CA LEU A 17 0.31 6.84 -7.23
C LEU A 17 0.13 7.51 -8.60
N ILE A 18 -0.49 6.81 -9.56
CA ILE A 18 -0.84 7.36 -10.88
C ILE A 18 -1.82 8.53 -10.74
N GLU A 19 -2.78 8.46 -9.83
CA GLU A 19 -3.71 9.56 -9.56
C GLU A 19 -2.96 10.82 -9.09
N PHE A 20 -1.99 10.68 -8.18
CA PHE A 20 -1.17 11.81 -7.72
C PHE A 20 -0.34 12.44 -8.84
N GLU A 21 0.31 11.61 -9.67
CA GLU A 21 1.08 12.08 -10.82
C GLU A 21 0.19 12.82 -11.82
N ARG A 22 -0.99 12.27 -12.13
CA ARG A 22 -1.98 12.91 -13.01
C ARG A 22 -2.42 14.26 -12.47
N ASP A 23 -2.64 14.33 -11.16
CA ASP A 23 -3.06 15.54 -10.45
C ASP A 23 -1.88 16.51 -10.18
N ARG A 24 -0.65 16.15 -10.61
CA ARG A 24 0.60 16.91 -10.42
C ARG A 24 0.84 17.33 -8.97
N ARG A 25 0.57 16.41 -8.04
CA ARG A 25 0.74 16.65 -6.60
C ARG A 25 1.53 15.52 -5.96
N GLU A 26 2.17 15.85 -4.85
CA GLU A 26 2.77 14.84 -3.97
C GLU A 26 1.73 14.39 -2.92
N PRO A 27 1.88 13.17 -2.38
CA PRO A 27 1.09 12.75 -1.23
C PRO A 27 1.42 13.64 -0.04
N ASP A 28 0.39 14.06 0.67
CA ASP A 28 0.59 14.74 1.93
C ASP A 28 1.04 13.77 3.03
N ARG A 29 1.18 14.29 4.25
CA ARG A 29 1.66 13.51 5.39
C ARG A 29 0.70 12.38 5.79
N TRP A 30 -0.61 12.58 5.64
CA TRP A 30 -1.63 11.55 5.92
C TRP A 30 -1.59 10.45 4.87
N GLU A 31 -1.60 10.85 3.60
CA GLU A 31 -1.54 9.93 2.47
C GLU A 31 -0.25 9.11 2.51
N SER A 32 0.88 9.76 2.79
CA SER A 32 2.17 9.10 2.96
C SER A 32 2.16 8.07 4.07
N TYR A 33 1.61 8.41 5.25
CA TYR A 33 1.52 7.46 6.36
C TYR A 33 0.71 6.22 5.99
N CYS A 34 -0.48 6.42 5.42
CA CYS A 34 -1.35 5.33 4.99
C CYS A 34 -0.64 4.44 3.96
N LEU A 35 0.05 5.02 2.98
CA LEU A 35 0.80 4.27 1.98
C LEU A 35 1.95 3.46 2.58
N ILE A 36 2.67 4.01 3.56
CA ILE A 36 3.72 3.27 4.27
C ILE A 36 3.15 2.10 5.07
N CYS A 37 2.03 2.32 5.77
CA CYS A 37 1.32 1.23 6.43
C CYS A 37 0.84 0.18 5.42
N ALA A 38 0.33 0.60 4.25
CA ALA A 38 -0.08 -0.32 3.18
C ALA A 38 1.07 -1.21 2.71
N LEU A 39 2.24 -0.61 2.44
CA LEU A 39 3.46 -1.36 2.10
C LEU A 39 3.86 -2.32 3.22
N GLY A 40 3.82 -1.88 4.48
CA GLY A 40 4.11 -2.73 5.65
C GLY A 40 3.18 -3.94 5.75
N TYR A 41 1.88 -3.76 5.51
CA TYR A 41 0.90 -4.86 5.48
C TYR A 41 1.14 -5.80 4.30
N MET A 42 1.53 -5.27 3.13
CA MET A 42 1.94 -6.12 2.00
C MET A 42 3.13 -7.02 2.36
N VAL A 43 4.15 -6.48 3.03
CA VAL A 43 5.29 -7.29 3.51
C VAL A 43 4.83 -8.36 4.50
N GLY A 44 3.86 -8.02 5.35
CA GLY A 44 3.25 -8.95 6.31
C GLY A 44 2.32 -10.01 5.67
N GLY A 45 2.02 -9.91 4.38
CA GLY A 45 1.08 -10.79 3.68
C GLY A 45 -0.40 -10.52 3.99
N ASP A 46 -0.71 -9.36 4.57
CA ASP A 46 -2.07 -8.92 4.85
C ASP A 46 -2.58 -7.98 3.75
N ASP A 47 -2.99 -8.58 2.63
CA ASP A 47 -3.49 -7.85 1.46
C ASP A 47 -4.73 -7.01 1.78
N GLU A 48 -5.58 -7.48 2.71
CA GLU A 48 -6.81 -6.77 3.07
C GLU A 48 -6.51 -5.51 3.86
N ALA A 49 -5.65 -5.61 4.88
CA ALA A 49 -5.20 -4.44 5.63
C ALA A 49 -4.47 -3.44 4.72
N ALA A 50 -3.67 -3.92 3.76
CA ALA A 50 -3.01 -3.05 2.79
C ALA A 50 -4.01 -2.26 1.95
N VAL A 51 -5.03 -2.91 1.38
CA VAL A 51 -6.07 -2.23 0.59
C VAL A 51 -6.88 -1.24 1.45
N GLN A 52 -7.19 -1.60 2.70
CA GLN A 52 -7.87 -0.70 3.62
C GLN A 52 -7.07 0.58 3.87
N GLN A 53 -5.74 0.49 4.02
CA GLN A 53 -4.89 1.68 4.16
C GLN A 53 -4.91 2.57 2.91
N VAL A 54 -4.93 1.99 1.71
CA VAL A 54 -5.08 2.79 0.48
C VAL A 54 -6.43 3.50 0.42
N ALA A 55 -7.51 2.84 0.88
CA ALA A 55 -8.82 3.48 0.99
C ALA A 55 -8.80 4.65 1.99
N LEU A 56 -8.09 4.51 3.12
CA LEU A 56 -7.90 5.60 4.09
C LEU A 56 -7.10 6.77 3.51
N ALA A 57 -6.09 6.51 2.67
CA ALA A 57 -5.32 7.55 1.99
C ALA A 57 -6.22 8.41 1.09
N ARG A 58 -7.20 7.79 0.43
CA ARG A 58 -8.16 8.46 -0.46
C ARG A 58 -9.23 9.27 0.26
N LEU A 59 -9.31 9.23 1.59
CA LEU A 59 -10.34 9.97 2.32
C LEU A 59 -10.21 11.48 2.06
N PRO A 60 -11.34 12.18 1.79
CA PRO A 60 -11.38 13.63 1.76
C PRO A 60 -10.83 14.23 3.05
N HIS A 61 -10.17 15.40 2.96
CA HIS A 61 -9.50 16.03 4.09
C HIS A 61 -10.42 16.20 5.32
N GLU A 62 -11.68 16.55 5.10
CA GLU A 62 -12.71 16.75 6.12
C GLU A 62 -13.04 15.49 6.93
N LEU A 63 -12.84 14.31 6.35
CA LEU A 63 -13.15 13.01 6.97
C LEU A 63 -11.92 12.35 7.60
N ARG A 64 -10.75 12.97 7.49
CA ARG A 64 -9.52 12.41 8.05
C ARG A 64 -9.50 12.60 9.58
N PRO A 65 -8.90 11.65 10.33
CA PRO A 65 -8.74 11.81 11.77
C PRO A 65 -8.09 13.15 12.12
N PRO A 66 -8.65 13.89 13.09
CA PRO A 66 -8.09 15.18 13.51
C PRO A 66 -6.60 15.08 13.85
N ALA A 67 -5.79 16.03 13.39
CA ALA A 67 -4.33 16.03 13.58
C ALA A 67 -3.87 15.85 15.05
N ARG A 68 -4.73 16.22 16.01
CA ARG A 68 -4.53 16.00 17.45
C ARG A 68 -4.39 14.53 17.86
N PHE A 69 -4.88 13.59 17.06
CA PHE A 69 -4.70 12.16 17.32
C PHE A 69 -3.28 11.67 17.05
N LYS A 70 -2.39 12.52 16.50
CA LYS A 70 -0.92 12.32 16.37
C LYS A 70 -0.51 10.87 16.03
N LEU A 71 -1.30 10.17 15.20
CA LEU A 71 -0.97 8.82 14.76
C LEU A 71 0.29 8.81 13.88
N ILE A 72 0.61 9.97 13.31
CA ILE A 72 1.74 10.17 12.42
C ILE A 72 2.82 10.95 13.19
N PRO A 73 3.98 10.37 13.49
CA PRO A 73 5.09 11.08 14.13
C PRO A 73 5.48 12.35 13.36
N ALA A 74 5.85 13.43 14.05
CA ALA A 74 6.32 14.69 13.43
C ALA A 74 7.58 14.50 12.58
N THR A 75 8.38 13.51 12.94
CA THR A 75 9.57 13.05 12.23
C THR A 75 9.25 12.31 10.94
N HIS A 76 7.98 11.93 10.71
CA HIS A 76 7.58 11.25 9.50
C HIS A 76 7.53 12.26 8.34
N ARG A 77 8.61 12.28 7.56
CA ARG A 77 8.66 13.01 6.30
C ARG A 77 7.65 12.39 5.32
N ALA A 78 6.93 13.23 4.58
CA ALA A 78 6.14 12.77 3.45
C ALA A 78 7.10 12.26 2.36
N LEU A 79 6.86 11.05 1.87
CA LEU A 79 7.64 10.47 0.79
C LEU A 79 7.09 10.94 -0.55
N SER A 80 7.92 11.06 -1.57
CA SER A 80 7.45 11.38 -2.92
C SER A 80 6.76 10.18 -3.56
N THR A 81 5.96 10.42 -4.61
CA THR A 81 5.43 9.32 -5.45
C THR A 81 6.53 8.41 -5.99
N SER A 82 7.67 8.99 -6.39
CA SER A 82 8.84 8.24 -6.86
C SER A 82 9.41 7.32 -5.77
N ASP A 83 9.51 7.79 -4.53
CA ASP A 83 10.00 6.97 -3.41
C ASP A 83 9.08 5.77 -3.19
N PHE A 84 7.76 5.97 -3.29
CA PHE A 84 6.78 4.90 -3.19
C PHE A 84 6.87 3.90 -4.35
N CYS A 85 7.08 4.37 -5.58
CA CYS A 85 7.28 3.50 -6.74
C CYS A 85 8.51 2.60 -6.56
N ILE A 86 9.64 3.16 -6.11
CA ILE A 86 10.87 2.40 -5.83
C ILE A 86 10.59 1.33 -4.77
N ALA A 87 10.01 1.72 -3.63
CA ALA A 87 9.71 0.79 -2.55
C ALA A 87 8.77 -0.34 -2.99
N LEU A 88 7.75 -0.05 -3.78
CA LEU A 88 6.82 -1.05 -4.28
C LEU A 88 7.47 -2.02 -5.28
N ASP A 89 8.34 -1.52 -6.15
CA ASP A 89 9.09 -2.33 -7.10
C ASP A 89 10.05 -3.29 -6.37
N GLU A 90 10.75 -2.81 -5.35
CA GLU A 90 11.62 -3.64 -4.51
C GLU A 90 10.85 -4.79 -3.83
N LEU A 91 9.66 -4.51 -3.27
CA LEU A 91 8.83 -5.53 -2.61
C LEU A 91 8.32 -6.61 -3.57
N THR A 92 7.98 -6.23 -4.80
CA THR A 92 7.35 -7.14 -5.77
C THR A 92 8.36 -8.00 -6.50
N GLN A 93 9.59 -7.51 -6.69
CA GLN A 93 10.69 -8.30 -7.26
C GLN A 93 11.15 -9.40 -6.29
N ASP A 94 11.19 -9.14 -4.99
CA ASP A 94 11.65 -10.10 -3.97
C ASP A 94 10.63 -11.25 -3.74
N ASP A 95 9.37 -11.03 -4.09
CA ASP A 95 8.28 -11.99 -3.93
C ASP A 95 8.14 -12.98 -5.14
N ALA A 96 8.73 -12.63 -6.29
CA ALA A 96 8.76 -13.45 -7.50
C ALA A 96 9.41 -14.86 -7.32
N PRO A 97 10.55 -15.02 -6.61
CA PRO A 97 11.12 -16.35 -6.33
C PRO A 97 10.34 -17.16 -5.29
N ARG A 98 9.67 -16.51 -4.31
CA ARG A 98 8.91 -17.20 -3.25
C ARG A 98 7.60 -17.79 -3.77
N ARG A 99 6.86 -17.06 -4.61
CA ARG A 99 5.64 -17.56 -5.29
C ARG A 99 5.91 -18.74 -6.24
N ARG A 100 7.11 -18.80 -6.85
CA ARG A 100 7.54 -19.94 -7.68
C ARG A 100 7.79 -21.22 -6.87
N ARG A 101 8.31 -21.12 -5.64
CA ARG A 101 8.52 -22.28 -4.76
C ARG A 101 7.20 -22.88 -4.24
N ALA A 102 6.24 -22.05 -3.85
CA ALA A 102 4.95 -22.51 -3.34
C ALA A 102 4.13 -23.33 -4.36
N ARG A 103 4.29 -23.07 -5.68
CA ARG A 103 3.63 -23.86 -6.74
C ARG A 103 4.27 -25.21 -7.02
N ARG A 104 5.47 -25.48 -6.52
CA ARG A 104 6.23 -26.71 -6.82
C ARG A 104 6.07 -27.81 -5.78
N THR A 105 5.42 -27.51 -4.66
CA THR A 105 5.19 -28.45 -3.55
C THR A 105 3.70 -28.77 -3.39
N SER A 106 3.07 -29.25 -4.46
CA SER A 106 1.88 -30.10 -4.32
C SER A 106 2.33 -31.53 -4.58
N PRO A 107 2.41 -32.41 -3.56
CA PRO A 107 2.63 -33.82 -3.81
C PRO A 107 1.39 -34.34 -4.53
N ARG A 108 1.58 -34.84 -5.75
CA ARG A 108 0.58 -35.69 -6.42
C ARG A 108 0.47 -36.96 -5.57
N HIS A 109 -0.68 -37.13 -4.92
CA HIS A 109 -1.14 -38.44 -4.45
C HIS A 109 -1.61 -39.27 -5.65
#